data_AF-A0A6B3G975-F1
#
_entry.id   AF-A0A6B3G975-F1
#
_cell.length_a   1.000
_cell.length_b   1.000
_cell.length_c   1.000
_cell.angle_alpha   90.00
_cell.angle_beta   90.00
_cell.angle_gamma   90.00
#
_symmetry.space_group_name_H-M   'P 1'
#
loop_
_entity.id
_entity.type
_entity.pdbx_description
1 polymer ?
#
loop_
_entity_poly.entity_id
_entity_poly.type
_entity_poly.pdbx_seq_one_letter_code
_entity_poly.pdbx_strand_id
1 'polypeptide(L)' 'LEWARARSAELSREPARRELLRAPQDRVLVMTWWPDASYGDDLPELPEPDAALITRAVHRWRFEAAG' A
#
# COMPACT_ATOMS: atom_id res chain seq x y z
N LEU A 1 -6.80 -2.13 10.56
CA LEU A 1 -5.38 -2.57 10.44
C LEU A 1 -5.25 -3.97 9.83
N GLU A 2 -5.99 -4.96 10.33
CA GLU A 2 -5.87 -6.35 9.87
C GLU A 2 -6.14 -6.53 8.38
N TRP A 3 -7.16 -5.86 7.84
CA TRP A 3 -7.42 -5.85 6.40
C TRP A 3 -6.19 -5.41 5.58
N ALA A 4 -5.54 -4.31 5.96
CA ALA A 4 -4.37 -3.79 5.25
C ALA A 4 -3.18 -4.76 5.31
N ARG A 5 -2.99 -5.41 6.46
CA ARG A 5 -1.95 -6.45 6.64
C ARG A 5 -2.22 -7.68 5.78
N ALA A 6 -3.45 -8.17 5.75
CA ALA A 6 -3.84 -9.32 4.93
C ALA A 6 -3.66 -9.00 3.44
N ARG A 7 -4.24 -7.90 2.96
CA ARG A 7 -4.19 -7.52 1.54
C ARG A 7 -2.78 -7.25 1.02
N SER A 8 -1.94 -6.62 1.84
CA SER A 8 -0.52 -6.40 1.47
C SER A 8 0.31 -7.69 1.44
N ALA A 9 -0.12 -8.75 2.15
CA ALA A 9 0.51 -10.06 2.08
C ALA A 9 0.07 -10.87 0.85
N GLU A 10 -1.11 -10.56 0.29
CA GLU A 10 -1.71 -11.21 -0.88
C GLU A 10 -1.35 -10.55 -2.22
N LEU A 11 -0.39 -9.63 -2.26
CA LEU A 11 0.03 -8.98 -3.51
C LEU A 11 0.60 -10.03 -4.48
N SER A 12 0.19 -9.95 -5.75
CA SER A 12 0.58 -10.90 -6.80
C SER A 12 2.08 -10.96 -7.06
N ARG A 13 2.80 -9.87 -6.73
CA ARG A 13 4.25 -9.79 -6.75
C ARG A 13 4.73 -9.49 -5.34
N GLU A 14 5.88 -10.05 -4.97
CA GLU A 14 6.43 -9.88 -3.65
C GLU A 14 7.36 -8.65 -3.58
N PRO A 15 7.04 -7.58 -2.83
CA PRO A 15 7.91 -6.42 -2.72
C PRO A 15 9.10 -6.70 -1.80
N ALA A 16 10.22 -6.01 -2.04
CA ALA A 16 11.45 -6.17 -1.26
C ALA A 16 11.28 -5.73 0.20
N ARG A 17 10.45 -4.73 0.45
CA ARG A 17 10.08 -4.28 1.80
C ARG A 17 8.63 -3.84 1.83
N ARG A 18 7.96 -4.12 2.95
CA ARG A 18 6.59 -3.70 3.25
C ARG A 18 6.58 -2.98 4.57
N GLU A 19 5.92 -1.85 4.62
CA GLU A 19 5.77 -1.06 5.83
C GLU A 19 4.28 -0.76 6.04
N LEU A 20 3.84 -1.02 7.27
CA LEU A 20 2.47 -0.77 7.68
C LEU A 20 2.52 0.26 8.80
N LEU A 21 2.15 1.49 8.47
CA LEU A 21 2.16 2.61 9.41
C LEU A 21 0.71 2.95 9.79
N ARG A 22 0.55 3.42 11.03
CA ARG A 22 -0.73 3.92 11.55
C ARG A 22 -0.57 5.35 12.01
N ALA A 23 -1.64 6.12 11.88
CA ALA A 23 -1.72 7.50 12.35
C ALA A 23 -3.04 7.73 13.09
N PRO A 24 -3.20 8.84 13.84
CA PRO A 24 -4.46 9.18 14.48
C PRO A 24 -5.64 9.19 13.50
N GLN A 25 -6.86 9.05 14.02
CA GLN A 25 -8.11 9.01 13.24
C GLN A 25 -8.20 7.78 12.33
N ASP A 26 -7.80 6.61 12.84
CA ASP A 26 -7.86 5.31 12.16
C ASP A 26 -7.19 5.26 10.78
N ARG A 27 -6.22 6.16 10.57
CA ARG A 27 -5.45 6.21 9.32
C ARG A 27 -4.42 5.09 9.28
N VAL A 28 -4.37 4.43 8.14
CA VAL A 28 -3.38 3.39 7.84
C VAL A 28 -2.69 3.74 6.53
N LEU A 29 -1.36 3.64 6.52
CA LEU A 29 -0.53 3.76 5.34
C LEU A 29 0.14 2.41 5.10
N VAL A 30 -0.05 1.88 3.90
CA VAL A 30 0.68 0.72 3.40
C VAL A 30 1.70 1.22 2.40
N MET A 31 2.97 0.98 2.66
CA MET A 31 4.07 1.36 1.77
C MET A 31 4.83 0.10 1.35
N THR A 32 5.07 -0.03 0.05
CA THR A 32 5.78 -1.17 -0.55
C THR A 32 6.96 -0.65 -1.37
N TRP A 33 8.09 -1.35 -1.28
CA TRP A 33 9.33 -0.98 -1.95
C TRP A 33 9.66 -1.97 -3.06
N TRP A 34 9.96 -1.43 -4.24
CA TRP A 34 10.17 -2.19 -5.47
C TRP A 34 11.49 -1.73 -6.14
N PRO A 35 12.65 -2.23 -5.69
CA PRO A 35 13.96 -1.75 -6.17
C PRO A 35 14.21 -2.05 -7.65
N ASP A 36 13.64 -3.15 -8.16
CA ASP A 36 13.76 -3.57 -9.56
C ASP A 36 12.56 -3.17 -10.42
N ALA A 37 11.89 -2.06 -10.07
CA ALA A 37 10.75 -1.54 -10.82
C ALA A 37 10.97 -0.06 -11.15
N SER A 38 10.62 0.30 -12.38
CA SER A 38 10.60 1.70 -12.83
C SER A 38 9.30 2.37 -12.41
N TYR A 39 9.28 3.71 -12.33
CA TYR A 39 8.09 4.47 -11.93
C TYR A 39 6.83 4.16 -12.76
N GLY A 40 7.02 3.87 -14.06
CA GLY A 40 5.94 3.55 -14.98
C GLY A 40 5.53 2.07 -15.01
N ASP A 41 6.18 1.20 -14.24
CA ASP A 41 5.86 -0.22 -14.25
C ASP A 41 4.49 -0.49 -13.62
N ASP A 42 3.81 -1.51 -14.15
CA ASP A 42 2.58 -2.02 -13.57
C ASP A 42 2.92 -2.83 -12.32
N LEU A 43 2.77 -2.18 -11.16
CA LEU A 43 3.00 -2.77 -9.85
C LEU A 43 1.66 -3.17 -9.22
N PRO A 44 1.61 -4.28 -8.46
CA PRO A 44 0.37 -4.70 -7.84
C PRO A 44 -0.08 -3.66 -6.81
N GLU A 45 -1.31 -3.20 -6.96
CA GLU A 45 -1.95 -2.25 -6.04
C GLU A 45 -2.88 -2.99 -5.09
N LEU A 46 -3.06 -2.46 -3.88
CA LEU A 46 -4.05 -3.00 -2.98
C LEU A 46 -5.46 -2.75 -3.54
N PRO A 47 -6.37 -3.74 -3.43
CA PRO A 47 -7.76 -3.54 -3.81
C PRO A 47 -8.39 -2.42 -2.99
N GLU A 48 -9.44 -1.79 -3.52
CA GLU A 48 -10.19 -0.83 -2.71
C GLU A 48 -10.85 -1.55 -1.52
N PRO A 49 -10.64 -1.06 -0.29
CA PRO A 49 -11.34 -1.58 0.87
C PRO A 49 -12.84 -1.29 0.75
N ASP A 50 -13.64 -2.13 1.43
CA ASP A 50 -15.07 -1.93 1.52
C ASP A 50 -15.40 -0.53 2.08
N ALA A 51 -16.47 0.10 1.59
CA ALA A 51 -16.91 1.41 2.07
C ALA A 51 -17.22 1.41 3.58
N ALA A 52 -17.59 0.26 4.17
CA ALA A 52 -17.76 0.11 5.60
C ALA A 52 -16.44 0.17 6.39
N LEU A 53 -15.29 -0.07 5.73
CA LEU A 53 -13.96 -0.04 6.33
C LEU A 53 -13.26 1.32 6.19
N ILE A 54 -13.78 2.21 5.35
CA ILE A 54 -13.17 3.52 5.08
C ILE A 54 -14.14 4.67 5.34
N THR A 55 -13.65 5.70 6.01
CA THR A 55 -14.40 6.97 6.18
C THR A 55 -14.10 7.97 5.07
N ARG A 56 -13.08 7.72 4.26
CA ARG A 56 -12.60 8.57 3.16
C ARG A 56 -12.07 7.69 2.03
N ALA A 57 -12.11 8.20 0.80
CA ALA A 57 -11.52 7.52 -0.35
C ALA A 57 -10.03 7.20 -0.13
N VAL A 58 -9.57 6.08 -0.68
CA VAL A 58 -8.17 5.68 -0.59
C VAL A 58 -7.33 6.58 -1.49
N HIS A 59 -6.24 7.10 -0.94
CA HIS A 59 -5.23 7.82 -1.71
C HIS A 59 -4.12 6.86 -2.13
N ARG A 60 -3.80 6.85 -3.42
CA ARG A 60 -2.70 6.08 -4.00
C ARG A 60 -1.60 7.02 -4.42
N TRP A 61 -0.38 6.75 -3.96
CA TRP A 61 0.79 7.53 -4.30
C TRP A 61 1.92 6.59 -4.73
N ARG A 62 2.70 7.03 -5.71
CA ARG A 62 3.94 6.39 -6.14
C ARG A 62 5.08 7.37 -5.95
N PHE A 63 6.19 6.88 -5.42
CA PHE A 63 7.38 7.68 -5.12
C PHE A 63 8.61 6.92 -5.62
N GLU A 64 9.62 7.67 -6.07
CA GLU A 64 10.97 7.15 -6.29
C GLU A 64 11.84 7.56 -5.09
N ALA A 65 12.74 6.68 -4.67
CA ALA A 65 13.69 7.01 -3.63
C ALA A 65 14.69 8.05 -4.17
N ALA A 66 14.75 9.22 -3.53
CA ALA A 66 15.62 10.33 -3.97
C ALA A 66 17.07 10.25 -3.46
N GLY A 67 17.39 9.27 -2.59
CA GLY A 67 18.68 9.13 -1.90
C GLY A 67 18.57 9.38 -0.40
#